data_AF-A0AAN7Z969-F1
#
_entry.id   AF-A0AAN7Z969-F1
#
_cell.length_a   1.000
_cell.length_b   1.000
_cell.length_c   1.000
_cell.angle_alpha   90.00
_cell.angle_beta   90.00
_cell.angle_gamma   90.00
#
_symmetry.space_group_name_H-M   'P 1'
#
loop_
_entity.id
_entity.type
_entity.pdbx_description
1 polymer ?
#
loop_
_entity_poly.entity_id
_entity_poly.type
_entity_poly.pdbx_seq_one_letter_code
_entity_poly.pdbx_strand_id
1 'polypeptide(L)'
;MLDVCVLGRALLPDEYKDTVAGQFIDIMRTGKLVPNGDKDKAMKAVYQLVVGEGFGAGKEKEKFMPLGLDMTTRMSLIQDQLAHAKEVFGDITNGVGITNRVNNK
;
A
#
# COMPACT_ATOMS: atom_id res chain seq x y z
N MET A 1 37.58 13.91 -19.18
CA MET A 1 37.99 13.03 -18.08
C MET A 1 36.70 12.45 -17.52
N LEU A 2 36.34 11.22 -17.89
CA LEU A 2 35.15 10.56 -17.38
C LEU A 2 35.48 10.07 -15.98
N ASP A 3 34.85 10.66 -14.97
CA ASP A 3 34.97 10.21 -13.59
C ASP A 3 34.32 8.82 -13.49
N VAL A 4 35.15 7.80 -13.24
CA VAL A 4 34.69 6.43 -13.05
C VAL A 4 33.92 6.41 -11.74
N CYS A 5 32.61 6.24 -11.84
CA CYS A 5 31.72 6.14 -10.70
C CYS A 5 31.96 4.78 -10.00
N VAL A 6 32.98 4.72 -9.15
CA VAL A 6 33.17 3.61 -8.22
C VAL A 6 32.09 3.75 -7.14
N LEU A 7 31.08 2.88 -7.20
CA LEU A 7 30.03 2.76 -6.19
C LEU A 7 30.67 2.71 -4.79
N GLY A 8 30.45 3.76 -3.99
CA GLY A 8 30.90 3.85 -2.60
C GLY A 8 32.11 4.74 -2.30
N ARG A 9 32.82 5.30 -3.30
CA ARG A 9 33.95 6.24 -3.06
C ARG A 9 33.73 7.67 -3.57
N ALA A 10 32.94 7.87 -4.62
CA ALA A 10 32.65 9.20 -5.14
C ALA A 10 31.53 9.88 -4.31
N LEU A 11 31.68 11.19 -4.04
CA LEU A 11 30.62 11.99 -3.45
C LEU A 11 29.46 12.09 -4.45
N LEU A 12 28.23 11.96 -3.95
CA LEU A 12 27.03 12.16 -4.76
C LEU A 12 27.07 13.58 -5.37
N PRO A 13 26.77 13.74 -6.67
CA PRO A 13 26.56 15.08 -7.24
C PRO A 13 25.49 15.82 -6.43
N ASP A 14 25.66 17.14 -6.25
CA ASP A 14 24.81 17.95 -5.37
C ASP A 14 23.31 17.89 -5.74
N GLU A 15 23.00 17.66 -7.01
CA GLU A 15 21.64 17.48 -7.53
C GLU A 15 20.89 16.26 -6.98
N TYR A 16 21.62 15.26 -6.43
CA TYR A 16 21.01 14.08 -5.81
C TYR A 16 20.73 14.28 -4.32
N LYS A 17 21.26 15.34 -3.68
CA LYS A 17 21.00 15.63 -2.27
C LYS A 17 19.49 15.84 -2.04
N ASP A 18 18.97 15.25 -0.98
CA ASP A 18 17.55 15.28 -0.59
C ASP A 18 16.55 14.69 -1.60
N THR A 19 17.04 14.10 -2.70
CA THR A 19 16.19 13.36 -3.65
C THR A 19 15.96 11.92 -3.18
N VAL A 20 14.89 11.30 -3.67
CA VAL A 20 14.63 9.86 -3.46
C VAL A 20 15.81 9.03 -3.99
N ALA A 21 16.36 9.39 -5.14
CA ALA A 21 17.52 8.69 -5.72
C ALA A 21 18.76 8.78 -4.81
N GLY A 22 19.04 9.96 -4.23
CA GLY A 22 20.12 10.15 -3.27
C GLY A 22 19.93 9.32 -2.00
N GLN A 23 18.70 9.29 -1.46
CA GLN A 23 18.36 8.44 -0.30
C GLN A 23 18.60 6.96 -0.60
N PHE A 24 18.22 6.47 -1.79
CA PHE A 24 18.48 5.08 -2.19
C PHE A 24 19.98 4.77 -2.31
N ILE A 25 20.77 5.68 -2.88
CA ILE A 25 22.23 5.49 -2.98
C ILE A 25 22.85 5.49 -1.58
N ASP A 26 22.36 6.32 -0.67
CA ASP A 26 22.79 6.33 0.73
C ASP A 26 22.43 5.04 1.48
N ILE A 27 21.27 4.47 1.23
CA ILE A 27 20.89 3.15 1.76
C ILE A 27 21.85 2.08 1.23
N MET A 28 22.16 2.08 -0.07
CA MET A 28 23.11 1.13 -0.68
C MET A 28 24.53 1.28 -0.13
N ARG A 29 24.96 2.52 0.13
CA ARG A 29 26.29 2.83 0.68
C ARG A 29 26.41 2.45 2.15
N THR A 30 25.39 2.76 2.95
CA THR A 30 25.46 2.61 4.42
C THR A 30 24.93 1.26 4.89
N GLY A 31 24.14 0.57 4.07
CA GLY A 31 23.36 -0.61 4.46
C GLY A 31 22.26 -0.30 5.48
N LYS A 32 22.01 0.97 5.82
CA LYS A 32 21.04 1.38 6.84
C LYS A 32 19.74 1.79 6.16
N LEU A 33 18.77 0.89 6.18
CA LEU A 33 17.39 1.23 5.85
C LEU A 33 16.66 1.69 7.11
N VAL A 34 16.04 2.87 7.06
CA VAL A 34 15.07 3.30 8.07
C VAL A 34 13.69 2.88 7.58
N PRO A 35 13.10 1.81 8.15
CA PRO A 35 11.78 1.36 7.72
C PRO A 35 10.70 2.37 8.11
N ASN A 36 9.73 2.60 7.22
CA ASN A 36 8.56 3.45 7.48
C ASN A 36 7.48 2.76 8.34
N GLY A 37 7.85 1.72 9.10
CA GLY A 37 6.91 0.87 9.81
C GLY A 37 7.45 0.38 11.15
N ASP A 38 6.57 0.38 12.15
CA ASP A 38 6.83 -0.24 13.45
C ASP A 38 6.36 -1.70 13.40
N LYS A 39 7.34 -2.61 13.27
CA LYS A 39 7.10 -4.05 13.19
C LYS A 39 6.45 -4.62 14.45
N ASP A 40 6.78 -4.08 15.62
CA ASP A 40 6.33 -4.63 16.90
C ASP A 40 4.88 -4.23 17.14
N LYS A 41 4.54 -2.97 16.81
CA LYS A 41 3.15 -2.50 16.79
C LYS A 41 2.30 -3.26 15.78
N ALA A 42 2.82 -3.52 14.58
CA ALA A 42 2.14 -4.28 13.54
C ALA A 42 1.84 -5.73 14.00
N MET A 43 2.84 -6.43 14.54
CA MET A 43 2.67 -7.81 15.00
C MET A 43 1.74 -7.90 16.22
N LYS A 44 1.81 -6.95 17.14
CA LYS A 44 0.85 -6.86 18.24
C LYS A 44 -0.58 -6.72 17.73
N ALA A 45 -0.79 -5.93 16.68
CA ALA A 45 -2.10 -5.78 16.07
C ALA A 45 -2.60 -7.10 15.45
N VAL A 46 -1.75 -7.79 14.69
CA VAL A 46 -2.10 -9.09 14.10
C VAL A 46 -2.45 -10.11 15.18
N TYR A 47 -1.64 -10.20 16.23
CA TYR A 47 -1.89 -11.11 17.35
C TYR A 47 -3.25 -10.85 18.00
N GLN A 48 -3.52 -9.59 18.35
CA GLN A 48 -4.77 -9.20 19.00
C GLN A 48 -6.00 -9.51 18.14
N LEU A 49 -5.93 -9.34 16.82
CA LEU A 49 -6.99 -9.72 15.88
C LEU A 49 -7.22 -11.24 15.85
N VAL A 50 -6.15 -12.02 15.75
CA VAL A 50 -6.24 -13.49 15.61
C VAL A 50 -6.75 -14.16 16.89
N VAL A 51 -6.29 -13.69 18.05
CA VAL A 51 -6.69 -14.26 19.35
C VAL A 51 -8.05 -13.72 19.82
N GLY A 52 -8.52 -12.60 19.26
CA GLY A 52 -9.78 -11.97 19.67
C GLY A 52 -9.67 -11.18 20.98
N GLU A 53 -8.52 -10.55 21.20
CA GLU A 53 -8.24 -9.77 22.41
C GLU A 53 -7.89 -8.31 22.07
N GLY A 54 -7.99 -7.41 23.04
CA GLY A 54 -7.67 -5.99 22.84
C GLY A 54 -8.53 -5.37 21.76
N PHE A 55 -7.92 -4.73 20.74
CA PHE A 55 -8.72 -4.14 19.64
C PHE A 55 -9.38 -5.18 18.72
N GLY A 56 -8.89 -6.42 18.75
CA GLY A 56 -9.32 -7.51 17.89
C GLY A 56 -10.59 -8.24 18.37
N ALA A 57 -10.99 -8.03 19.62
CA ALA A 57 -12.21 -8.61 20.18
C ALA A 57 -13.44 -8.22 19.35
N GLY A 58 -14.18 -9.22 18.88
CA GLY A 58 -15.36 -9.06 18.02
C GLY A 58 -15.04 -8.75 16.54
N LYS A 59 -13.77 -8.76 16.14
CA LYS A 59 -13.32 -8.51 14.75
C LYS A 59 -12.57 -9.69 14.15
N GLU A 60 -12.56 -10.84 14.81
CA GLU A 60 -11.75 -12.03 14.48
C GLU A 60 -12.10 -12.61 13.09
N LYS A 61 -13.31 -12.30 12.59
CA LYS A 61 -13.79 -12.73 11.27
C LYS A 61 -13.44 -11.76 10.15
N GLU A 62 -12.89 -10.59 10.47
CA GLU A 62 -12.44 -9.64 9.46
C GLU A 62 -11.25 -10.22 8.69
N LYS A 63 -11.33 -10.19 7.37
CA LYS A 63 -10.36 -10.84 6.48
C LYS A 63 -9.23 -9.89 6.09
N PHE A 64 -9.49 -8.58 6.13
CA PHE A 64 -8.55 -7.58 5.67
C PHE A 64 -8.23 -6.57 6.77
N MET A 65 -6.99 -6.60 7.24
CA MET A 65 -6.43 -5.59 8.13
C MET A 65 -5.21 -4.96 7.45
N PRO A 66 -5.39 -3.88 6.69
CA PRO A 66 -4.28 -3.23 6.03
C PRO A 66 -3.48 -2.41 7.06
N LEU A 67 -2.16 -2.59 7.02
CA LEU A 67 -1.20 -2.01 7.97
C LEU A 67 -0.26 -1.06 7.22
N GLY A 68 -0.02 0.12 7.79
CA GLY A 68 0.82 1.15 7.20
C GLY A 68 0.23 2.53 7.39
N LEU A 69 1.06 3.56 7.28
CA LEU A 69 0.66 4.95 7.52
C LEU A 69 -0.37 5.46 6.50
N ASP A 70 -0.26 5.01 5.24
CA ASP A 70 -1.04 5.47 4.11
C ASP A 70 -2.20 4.54 3.74
N MET A 71 -2.32 3.37 4.39
CA MET A 71 -3.26 2.33 3.99
C MET A 71 -4.72 2.80 3.96
N THR A 72 -5.16 3.57 4.95
CA THR A 72 -6.53 4.12 4.97
C THR A 72 -6.78 5.02 3.76
N THR A 73 -5.86 5.94 3.45
CA THR A 73 -5.97 6.83 2.29
C THR A 73 -5.99 6.04 0.98
N ARG A 74 -5.17 4.98 0.87
CA ARG A 74 -5.14 4.10 -0.31
C ARG A 74 -6.46 3.35 -0.48
N MET A 75 -7.06 2.85 0.60
CA MET A 75 -8.37 2.21 0.54
C MET A 75 -9.46 3.16 0.09
N SER A 76 -9.51 4.38 0.63
CA SER A 76 -10.49 5.40 0.23
C SER A 76 -10.38 5.73 -1.26
N LEU A 77 -9.15 5.93 -1.76
CA LEU A 77 -8.92 6.18 -3.19
C LEU A 77 -9.50 5.06 -4.07
N ILE A 78 -9.28 3.79 -3.70
CA ILE A 78 -9.82 2.64 -4.46
C ILE A 78 -11.35 2.62 -4.39
N GLN A 79 -11.93 2.89 -3.22
CA GLN A 79 -13.38 2.97 -3.06
C GLN A 79 -13.98 4.04 -3.99
N ASP A 80 -13.37 5.22 -4.04
CA ASP A 80 -13.83 6.33 -4.89
C ASP A 80 -13.73 5.98 -6.37
N GLN A 81 -12.62 5.36 -6.79
CA GLN A 81 -12.43 4.91 -8.18
C GLN A 81 -13.47 3.86 -8.60
N LEU A 82 -13.74 2.88 -7.73
CA LEU A 82 -14.75 1.85 -7.99
C LEU A 82 -16.17 2.43 -7.98
N ALA A 83 -16.46 3.39 -7.09
CA ALA A 83 -17.74 4.09 -7.05
C ALA A 83 -17.98 4.86 -8.36
N HIS A 84 -16.97 5.59 -8.85
CA HIS A 84 -17.08 6.31 -10.10
C HIS A 84 -17.20 5.36 -11.31
N ALA A 85 -16.41 4.28 -11.35
CA ALA A 85 -16.53 3.28 -12.41
C ALA A 85 -17.94 2.65 -12.46
N LYS A 86 -18.54 2.40 -11.29
CA LYS A 86 -19.92 1.92 -11.18
C LYS A 86 -20.93 2.95 -11.71
N GLU A 87 -20.73 4.24 -11.45
CA GLU A 87 -21.57 5.32 -11.96
C GLU A 87 -21.51 5.41 -13.50
N VAL A 88 -20.31 5.39 -14.08
CA VAL A 88 -20.09 5.56 -15.52
C VAL A 88 -20.49 4.32 -16.32
N PHE A 89 -20.16 3.13 -15.83
CA PHE A 89 -20.28 1.88 -16.59
C PHE A 89 -21.32 0.91 -16.02
N GLY A 90 -22.13 1.33 -15.04
CA GLY A 90 -23.09 0.46 -14.35
C GLY A 90 -24.08 -0.22 -15.31
N ASP A 91 -24.60 0.52 -16.28
CA ASP A 91 -25.57 0.01 -17.26
C ASP A 91 -24.97 -1.10 -18.12
N ILE A 92 -23.79 -0.88 -18.69
CA ILE A 92 -23.08 -1.89 -19.49
C ILE A 92 -22.71 -3.08 -18.61
N THR A 93 -22.14 -2.83 -17.42
CA THR A 93 -21.70 -3.88 -16.50
C THR A 93 -22.83 -4.83 -16.13
N ASN A 94 -24.04 -4.30 -15.88
CA ASN A 94 -25.22 -5.11 -15.58
C ASN A 94 -25.83 -5.77 -16.84
N GLY A 95 -25.61 -5.20 -18.02
CA GLY A 95 -26.16 -5.66 -19.30
C GLY A 95 -25.44 -6.84 -19.96
N VAL A 96 -24.20 -7.17 -19.56
CA VAL A 96 -23.43 -8.31 -20.14
C VAL A 96 -23.85 -9.67 -19.56
N GLY A 97 -24.71 -9.70 -18.54
CA GLY A 97 -25.21 -10.95 -17.97
C GLY A 97 -26.06 -11.75 -18.97
N ILE A 98 -25.84 -13.07 -19.04
CA ILE A 98 -26.72 -14.00 -19.76
C ILE A 98 -28.01 -14.15 -18.94
N THR A 99 -28.95 -13.21 -19.02
CA THR A 99 -30.20 -13.26 -18.28
C THR A 99 -31.25 -14.11 -19.02
N ASN A 100 -31.33 -15.39 -18.68
CA ASN A 100 -32.62 -16.12 -18.61
C ASN A 100 -33.28 -15.93 -17.23
N ARG A 101 -33.24 -14.71 -16.68
CA ARG A 101 -34.00 -14.38 -15.47
C ARG A 101 -35.27 -13.67 -15.92
N VAL A 102 -36.34 -14.45 -16.06
CA VAL A 102 -37.71 -13.94 -16.16
C VAL A 102 -37.91 -13.01 -14.95
N ASN A 103 -38.19 -11.74 -15.25
CA ASN A 103 -38.57 -10.73 -14.29
C ASN A 103 -39.62 -11.30 -13.34
N ASN A 104 -39.27 -11.49 -12.07
CA ASN A 104 -40.27 -11.49 -11.02
C ASN A 104 -40.06 -10.22 -10.22
N LYS A 105 -41.12 -9.40 -10.25
CA LYS A 105 -41.21 -8.05 -9.70
C LYS A 105 -40.88 -8.01 -8.21
#